data_AF-A0A8S9L7G8-F1
#
_entry.id   AF-A0A8S9L7G8-F1
#
_cell.length_a   1.000
_cell.length_b   1.000
_cell.length_c   1.000
_cell.angle_alpha   90.00
_cell.angle_beta   90.00
_cell.angle_gamma   90.00
#
_symmetry.space_group_name_H-M   'P 1'
#
loop_
_entity.id
_entity.type
_entity.pdbx_description
1 polymer ?
#
loop_
_entity_poly.entity_id
_entity_poly.type
_entity_poly.pdbx_seq_one_letter_code
_entity_poly.pdbx_strand_id
1 'polypeptide(L)'
;MALKDQSNSTLYEPIKELDINVEPGVSVDIMSGLNDPANLALPQQHLTTCFRSCTNPHSFDVDNIRFLGTYGRNIDDHDKYSEAESKLDFVERTLRWRHLAAYCT
;
A
#
# COMPACT_ATOMS: atom_id res chain seq x y z
N MET A 1 5.16 -38.66 0.80
CA MET A 1 5.67 -37.32 1.11
C MET A 1 5.47 -36.45 -0.13
N ALA A 2 4.23 -36.03 -0.39
CA ALA A 2 3.82 -35.31 -1.61
C ALA A 2 2.56 -34.49 -1.29
N LEU A 3 2.73 -33.38 -0.57
CA LEU A 3 1.65 -32.45 -0.22
C LEU A 3 2.15 -30.99 -0.12
N LYS A 4 3.19 -30.59 -0.86
CA LYS A 4 3.77 -29.23 -0.74
C LYS A 4 3.78 -28.38 -2.01
N ASP A 5 3.41 -28.93 -3.17
CA ASP A 5 3.53 -28.19 -4.43
C ASP A 5 2.20 -27.59 -4.93
N GLN A 6 1.04 -28.16 -4.60
CA GLN A 6 -0.26 -27.68 -5.11
C GLN A 6 -0.81 -26.42 -4.41
N SER A 7 -0.40 -26.11 -3.17
CA SER A 7 -0.90 -24.94 -2.45
C SER A 7 -0.20 -23.63 -2.86
N ASN A 8 1.02 -23.73 -3.40
CA ASN A 8 1.81 -22.56 -3.76
C ASN A 8 1.40 -22.00 -5.12
N SER A 9 1.01 -22.82 -6.10
CA SER A 9 0.67 -22.33 -7.45
C SER A 9 -0.45 -21.29 -7.41
N THR A 10 -1.52 -21.55 -6.65
CA THR A 10 -2.68 -20.65 -6.54
C THR A 10 -2.33 -19.27 -5.93
N LEU A 11 -1.30 -19.18 -5.08
CA LEU A 11 -0.89 -17.94 -4.42
C LEU A 11 -0.08 -17.01 -5.34
N TYR A 12 0.61 -17.57 -6.35
CA TYR A 12 1.47 -16.79 -7.26
C TYR A 12 0.78 -16.41 -8.57
N GLU A 13 -0.38 -16.98 -8.89
CA GLU A 13 -1.12 -16.60 -10.12
C GLU A 13 -1.44 -15.09 -10.18
N PRO A 14 -1.94 -14.43 -9.11
CA PRO A 14 -2.19 -12.99 -9.16
C PRO A 14 -0.92 -12.17 -9.41
N ILE A 15 0.23 -12.62 -8.87
CA ILE A 15 1.51 -11.92 -9.02
C ILE A 15 2.00 -11.92 -10.47
N LYS A 16 1.79 -13.04 -11.19
CA LYS A 16 2.13 -13.12 -12.63
C LYS A 16 1.23 -12.23 -13.48
N GLU A 17 0.00 -11.99 -13.06
CA GLU A 17 -0.96 -11.15 -13.79
C GLU A 17 -0.75 -9.65 -13.61
N LEU A 18 -0.06 -9.23 -12.55
CA LEU A 18 0.25 -7.82 -12.30
C LEU A 18 1.13 -7.21 -13.40
N ASP A 19 1.87 -8.03 -14.16
CA ASP A 19 2.81 -7.55 -15.18
C ASP A 19 2.19 -7.12 -16.52
N ILE A 20 0.89 -7.37 -16.75
CA ILE A 20 0.41 -7.51 -18.13
C ILE A 20 -0.08 -6.20 -18.79
N ASN A 21 -0.44 -5.15 -18.03
CA ASN A 21 -1.19 -4.01 -18.59
C ASN A 21 -0.55 -2.62 -18.40
N VAL A 22 0.74 -2.52 -18.08
CA VAL A 22 1.43 -1.23 -17.99
C VAL A 22 2.04 -0.88 -19.36
N GLU A 23 1.75 0.33 -19.85
CA GLU A 23 2.30 0.84 -21.11
C GLU A 23 3.85 0.92 -21.04
N PRO A 24 4.57 0.41 -22.06
CA PRO A 24 6.02 0.53 -22.13
C PRO A 24 6.48 1.99 -22.03
N GLY A 25 7.36 2.29 -21.08
CA GLY A 25 7.94 3.63 -20.90
C GLY A 25 7.35 4.43 -19.73
N VAL A 26 6.31 3.93 -19.05
CA VAL A 26 5.81 4.52 -17.80
C VAL A 26 6.54 3.90 -16.60
N SER A 27 7.15 4.73 -15.76
CA SER A 27 7.71 4.29 -14.48
C SER A 27 6.58 4.05 -13.48
N VAL A 28 6.51 2.84 -12.92
CA VAL A 28 5.50 2.46 -11.93
C VAL A 28 6.17 2.08 -10.62
N ASP A 29 5.74 2.72 -9.54
CA ASP A 29 6.05 2.35 -8.16
C ASP A 29 4.87 1.58 -7.56
N ILE A 30 5.11 0.44 -6.91
CA ILE A 30 4.08 -0.41 -6.31
C ILE A 30 4.21 -0.41 -4.78
N MET A 31 3.17 0.03 -4.08
CA MET A 31 3.08 0.01 -2.62
C MET A 31 2.38 -1.26 -2.13
N SER A 32 2.89 -1.82 -1.03
CA SER A 32 2.23 -2.93 -0.32
C SER A 32 0.88 -2.50 0.28
N GLY A 33 -0.13 -3.36 0.14
CA GLY A 33 -1.45 -3.27 0.73
C GLY A 33 -1.71 -4.30 1.84
N LEU A 34 -2.96 -4.38 2.31
CA LEU A 34 -3.34 -5.23 3.45
C LEU A 34 -3.20 -6.72 3.19
N ASN A 35 -3.50 -7.16 1.96
CA ASN A 35 -3.53 -8.57 1.57
C ASN A 35 -2.26 -9.01 0.85
N ASP A 36 -1.26 -8.14 0.77
CA ASP A 36 0.00 -8.44 0.11
C ASP A 36 0.92 -9.24 1.04
N PRO A 37 1.91 -9.98 0.49
CA PRO A 37 2.91 -10.70 1.28
C PRO A 37 3.94 -9.75 1.91
N ALA A 38 3.47 -8.78 2.69
CA ALA A 38 4.25 -7.81 3.48
C ALA A 38 3.78 -7.83 4.95
N ASN A 39 4.51 -7.16 5.84
CA ASN A 39 4.04 -6.99 7.21
C ASN A 39 2.76 -6.13 7.26
N LEU A 40 1.84 -6.46 8.16
CA LEU A 40 0.57 -5.74 8.29
C LEU A 40 0.72 -4.34 8.91
N ALA A 41 1.67 -4.20 9.85
CA ALA A 41 1.90 -2.97 10.59
C ALA A 41 2.61 -1.91 9.73
N LEU A 42 2.29 -0.62 9.96
CA LEU A 42 3.04 0.47 9.37
C LEU A 42 4.35 0.71 10.15
N PRO A 43 5.48 1.02 9.47
CA PRO A 43 5.65 1.01 8.01
C PRO A 43 5.73 -0.42 7.44
N GLN A 44 5.00 -0.67 6.36
CA GLN A 44 5.04 -1.94 5.62
C GLN A 44 6.25 -1.96 4.68
N GLN A 45 6.96 -3.09 4.67
CA GLN A 45 8.09 -3.36 3.81
C GLN A 45 7.66 -3.52 2.35
N HIS A 46 8.58 -3.23 1.46
CA HIS A 46 8.41 -3.43 0.02
C HIS A 46 8.24 -4.92 -0.35
N LEU A 47 7.59 -5.17 -1.48
CA LEU A 47 7.40 -6.53 -2.01
C LEU A 47 8.71 -7.07 -2.61
N THR A 48 9.05 -8.32 -2.31
CA THR A 48 10.36 -8.90 -2.65
C THR A 48 10.52 -9.34 -4.10
N THR A 49 9.43 -9.44 -4.89
CA THR A 49 9.47 -10.17 -6.17
C THR A 49 8.88 -9.44 -7.39
N CYS A 50 8.45 -8.18 -7.27
CA CYS A 50 7.71 -7.50 -8.36
C CYS A 50 8.13 -6.04 -8.51
N PHE A 51 8.40 -5.60 -9.75
CA PHE A 51 8.55 -4.19 -10.15
C PHE A 51 9.44 -3.33 -9.23
N ARG A 52 9.38 -1.99 -9.38
CA ARG A 52 9.91 -1.07 -8.37
C ARG A 52 8.94 -1.05 -7.20
N SER A 53 9.05 -2.05 -6.33
CA SER A 53 8.29 -2.07 -5.08
C SER A 53 8.81 -1.01 -4.11
N CYS A 54 7.89 -0.35 -3.41
CA CYS A 54 8.20 0.65 -2.40
C CYS A 54 7.52 0.36 -1.07
N THR A 55 7.94 1.08 -0.03
CA THR A 55 7.36 0.96 1.31
C THR A 55 5.98 1.60 1.36
N ASN A 56 5.17 1.21 2.35
CA ASN A 56 3.95 1.93 2.69
C ASN A 56 4.06 2.41 4.16
N PRO A 57 4.10 3.72 4.44
CA PRO A 57 3.92 4.86 3.51
C PRO A 57 5.05 5.04 2.49
N HIS A 58 4.74 5.69 1.37
CA HIS A 58 5.71 6.03 0.30
C HIS A 58 5.83 7.53 0.12
N SER A 59 7.06 8.01 -0.12
CA SER A 59 7.34 9.41 -0.43
C SER A 59 8.33 9.52 -1.59
N PHE A 60 8.02 10.36 -2.58
CA PHE A 60 8.85 10.56 -3.76
C PHE A 60 8.69 11.98 -4.31
N ASP A 61 9.65 12.44 -5.10
CA ASP A 61 9.64 13.77 -5.71
C ASP A 61 9.52 13.63 -7.25
N VAL A 62 8.61 14.38 -7.87
CA VAL A 62 8.46 14.51 -9.35
C VAL A 62 8.44 15.98 -9.69
N ASP A 63 9.34 16.44 -10.56
CA ASP A 63 9.42 17.84 -11.00
C ASP A 63 9.42 18.85 -9.84
N ASN A 64 10.21 18.56 -8.80
CA ASN A 64 10.31 19.34 -7.55
C ASN A 64 9.03 19.39 -6.69
N ILE A 65 8.05 18.54 -6.99
CA ILE A 65 6.84 18.36 -6.18
C ILE A 65 6.98 17.08 -5.37
N ARG A 66 6.83 17.19 -4.05
CA ARG A 66 6.87 16.06 -3.13
C ARG A 66 5.50 15.42 -2.99
N PHE A 67 5.44 14.12 -3.21
CA PHE A 67 4.29 13.28 -2.96
C PHE A 67 4.53 12.44 -1.71
N LEU A 68 3.49 12.28 -0.90
CA LEU A 68 3.46 11.41 0.28
C LEU A 68 2.11 10.71 0.29
N GLY A 69 2.14 9.38 0.30
CA GLY A 69 0.94 8.56 0.20
C GLY A 69 0.99 7.34 1.10
N THR A 70 -0.19 6.82 1.40
CA THR A 70 -0.43 5.56 2.10
C THR A 70 -1.42 4.73 1.27
N TYR A 71 -1.46 3.41 1.46
CA TYR A 71 -2.49 2.57 0.83
C TYR A 71 -3.93 2.93 1.24
N GLY A 72 -4.13 3.61 2.38
CA GLY A 72 -5.42 4.17 2.81
C GLY A 72 -6.01 3.55 4.08
N ARG A 73 -5.40 2.48 4.61
CA ARG A 73 -5.87 1.78 5.83
C ARG A 73 -5.98 2.69 7.05
N ASN A 74 -5.07 3.65 7.18
CA ASN A 74 -5.13 4.68 8.23
C ASN A 74 -6.44 5.47 8.22
N ILE A 75 -6.92 5.87 7.03
CA ILE A 75 -8.16 6.62 6.86
C ILE A 75 -9.38 5.73 7.10
N ASP A 76 -9.35 4.49 6.61
CA ASP A 76 -10.42 3.52 6.87
C ASP A 76 -10.54 3.15 8.35
N ASP A 77 -9.42 3.14 9.09
CA ASP A 77 -9.44 2.91 10.53
C ASP A 77 -9.98 4.13 11.31
N HIS A 78 -9.80 5.36 10.82
CA HIS A 78 -10.38 6.56 11.45
C HIS A 78 -11.91 6.52 11.50
N ASP A 79 -12.55 5.99 10.46
CA ASP A 79 -14.01 5.88 10.34
C ASP A 79 -14.63 5.00 11.45
N LYS A 80 -13.84 4.08 12.02
CA LYS A 80 -14.28 3.19 13.10
C LYS A 80 -14.35 3.88 14.45
N TYR A 81 -13.62 4.98 14.64
CA TYR A 81 -13.37 5.59 15.95
C TYR A 81 -13.68 7.09 16.01
N SER A 82 -13.99 7.72 14.89
CA SER A 82 -14.25 9.15 14.79
C SER A 82 -15.30 9.42 13.73
N GLU A 83 -16.05 10.50 13.91
CA GLU A 83 -17.01 10.98 12.90
C GLU A 83 -16.37 12.05 12.00
N ALA A 84 -16.71 12.02 10.72
CA ALA A 84 -16.35 13.02 9.72
C ALA A 84 -17.43 13.06 8.62
N GLU A 85 -17.53 14.17 7.88
CA GLU A 85 -18.47 14.28 6.76
C GLU A 85 -17.93 13.51 5.54
N SER A 86 -16.61 13.41 5.41
CA SER A 86 -15.96 12.71 4.31
C SER A 86 -14.60 12.08 4.69
N LYS A 87 -14.13 11.14 3.87
CA LYS A 87 -12.76 10.60 3.97
C LYS A 87 -11.68 11.68 3.80
N LEU A 88 -11.97 12.74 3.05
CA LEU A 88 -11.04 13.85 2.87
C LEU A 88 -10.82 14.62 4.17
N ASP A 89 -11.85 14.73 5.02
CA ASP A 89 -11.72 15.39 6.32
C ASP A 89 -10.77 14.61 7.23
N PHE A 90 -10.80 13.27 7.16
CA PHE A 90 -9.83 12.43 7.88
C PHE A 90 -8.41 12.67 7.35
N VAL A 91 -8.22 12.73 6.03
CA VAL A 91 -6.91 13.07 5.44
C VAL A 91 -6.44 14.44 5.93
N GLU A 92 -7.30 15.45 5.91
CA GLU A 92 -6.98 16.78 6.41
C GLU A 92 -6.59 16.75 7.89
N ARG A 93 -7.33 16.02 8.73
CA ARG A 93 -7.01 15.84 10.15
C ARG A 93 -5.63 15.20 10.35
N THR A 94 -5.27 14.16 9.60
CA THR A 94 -3.93 13.54 9.70
C THR A 94 -2.81 14.53 9.40
N LEU A 95 -3.02 15.43 8.43
CA LEU A 95 -2.08 16.50 8.10
C LEU A 95 -2.02 17.58 9.19
N ARG A 96 -3.17 18.00 9.74
CA ARG A 96 -3.25 18.96 10.85
C ARG A 96 -2.56 18.43 12.11
N TRP A 97 -2.71 17.15 12.39
CA TRP A 97 -2.04 16.47 13.51
C TRP A 97 -0.57 16.18 13.24
N ARG A 98 -0.12 16.26 11.98
CA ARG A 98 1.22 15.85 11.55
C ARG A 98 1.53 14.40 11.92
N HIS A 99 0.51 13.55 11.85
CA HIS A 99 0.60 12.13 12.21
C HIS A 99 -0.19 11.29 11.19
N LEU A 100 0.53 10.56 10.33
CA LEU A 100 -0.08 9.83 9.21
C LEU A 100 -1.01 8.69 9.65
N ALA A 101 -0.74 8.03 10.77
CA ALA A 101 -1.51 6.85 11.17
C ALA A 101 -1.75 6.81 12.69
N ALA A 102 -2.68 7.65 13.19
CA ALA A 102 -2.94 7.75 14.63
C ALA A 102 -3.73 6.54 15.19
N TYR A 103 -4.47 5.80 14.36
CA TYR A 103 -5.26 4.62 14.78
C TYR A 103 -5.00 3.35 13.93
N CYS A 104 -3.80 3.16 13.41
CA CYS A 104 -3.49 1.91 12.69
C CYS A 104 -3.29 0.75 13.67
N THR A 105 -4.02 -0.36 13.45
CA THR A 105 -3.84 -1.65 14.15
C THR A 105 -3.10 -2.68 13.32
#